data_AF-A0A1V9FXC0-F1
#
_entry.id   AF-A0A1V9FXC0-F1
#
_cell.length_a   1.000
_cell.length_b   1.000
_cell.length_c   1.000
_cell.angle_alpha   90.00
_cell.angle_beta   90.00
_cell.angle_gamma   90.00
#
_symmetry.space_group_name_H-M   'P 1'
#
loop_
_entity.id
_entity.type
_entity.pdbx_description
1 polymer ?
#
loop_
_entity_poly.entity_id
_entity_poly.type
_entity_poly.pdbx_seq_one_letter_code
_entity_poly.pdbx_strand_id
1 'polypeptide(L)'
;MKMNPDNIAERIISLWDTGLKDEEKVMEIIQSEFHISEDDVEWIFERIKIGLFRAQFKIAGEKYPKNNLDDDPYVRSALKIGLRNLGYKPWWKFW
;
A
#
# COMPACT_ATOMS: atom_id res chain seq x y z
N MET A 1 -18.63 -10.14 -2.12
CA MET A 1 -17.62 -9.78 -1.10
C MET A 1 -17.23 -8.33 -1.37
N LYS A 2 -17.39 -7.38 -0.43
CA LYS A 2 -16.99 -5.99 -0.69
C LYS A 2 -15.47 -5.91 -0.71
N MET A 3 -14.91 -5.45 -1.81
CA MET A 3 -13.47 -5.30 -2.02
C MET A 3 -12.94 -4.27 -1.00
N ASN A 4 -12.09 -4.72 -0.07
CA ASN A 4 -11.52 -3.87 0.98
C ASN A 4 -10.08 -3.48 0.60
N PRO A 5 -9.80 -2.18 0.33
CA PRO A 5 -8.47 -1.69 0.00
C PRO A 5 -7.39 -2.06 1.02
N ASP A 6 -7.73 -2.11 2.32
CA ASP A 6 -6.80 -2.53 3.37
C ASP A 6 -6.34 -3.99 3.15
N ASN A 7 -7.24 -4.90 2.76
CA ASN A 7 -6.91 -6.32 2.58
C ASN A 7 -5.99 -6.55 1.37
N ILE A 8 -6.26 -5.88 0.25
CA ILE A 8 -5.43 -6.01 -0.96
C ILE A 8 -4.05 -5.40 -0.71
N ALA A 9 -4.00 -4.22 -0.09
CA ALA A 9 -2.75 -3.57 0.27
C ALA A 9 -1.91 -4.44 1.22
N GLU A 10 -2.51 -4.97 2.29
CA GLU A 10 -1.82 -5.86 3.24
C GLU A 10 -1.32 -7.12 2.54
N ARG A 11 -2.11 -7.70 1.63
CA ARG A 11 -1.70 -8.90 0.91
C ARG A 11 -0.52 -8.66 -0.02
N ILE A 12 -0.55 -7.60 -0.84
CA ILE A 12 0.56 -7.21 -1.71
C ILE A 12 1.84 -7.00 -0.89
N ILE A 13 1.74 -6.22 0.19
CA ILE A 13 2.89 -5.94 1.06
C ILE A 13 3.41 -7.22 1.72
N SER A 14 2.52 -8.13 2.16
CA SER A 14 2.94 -9.42 2.73
C SER A 14 3.71 -10.28 1.73
N LEU A 15 3.31 -10.30 0.45
CA LEU A 15 4.02 -11.05 -0.58
C LEU A 15 5.43 -10.51 -0.79
N TRP A 16 5.58 -9.19 -0.83
CA TRP A 16 6.89 -8.55 -0.89
C TRP A 16 7.74 -8.84 0.36
N ASP A 17 7.15 -8.80 1.55
CA ASP A 17 7.85 -9.11 2.81
C ASP A 17 8.32 -10.57 2.88
N THR A 18 7.62 -11.50 2.22
CA THR A 18 8.07 -12.91 2.08
C THR A 18 9.21 -13.09 1.07
N GLY A 19 9.61 -12.03 0.37
CA GLY A 19 10.69 -12.05 -0.61
C GLY A 19 10.27 -12.30 -2.05
N LEU A 20 8.96 -12.37 -2.33
CA LEU A 20 8.46 -12.46 -3.72
C LEU A 20 8.57 -11.07 -4.37
N LYS A 21 9.66 -10.87 -5.13
CA LYS A 21 9.95 -9.59 -5.81
C LYS A 21 9.43 -9.49 -7.24
N ASP A 22 8.96 -10.60 -7.79
CA ASP A 22 8.43 -10.69 -9.15
C ASP A 22 7.03 -10.04 -9.18
N GLU A 23 6.94 -8.85 -9.77
CA GLU A 23 5.71 -8.06 -9.75
C GLU A 23 4.58 -8.71 -10.53
N GLU A 24 4.88 -9.34 -11.67
CA GLU A 24 3.89 -10.07 -12.49
C GLU A 24 3.28 -11.20 -11.65
N LYS A 25 4.10 -12.00 -10.97
CA LYS A 25 3.60 -13.06 -10.09
C LYS A 25 2.78 -12.54 -8.92
N VAL A 26 3.16 -11.40 -8.33
CA VAL A 26 2.35 -10.79 -7.27
C VAL A 26 0.99 -10.38 -7.82
N MET A 27 0.96 -9.74 -8.99
CA MET A 27 -0.28 -9.34 -9.64
C MET A 27 -1.17 -10.54 -9.98
N GLU A 28 -0.62 -11.61 -10.55
CA GLU A 28 -1.35 -12.86 -10.83
C GLU A 28 -1.99 -13.46 -9.57
N ILE A 29 -1.25 -13.51 -8.45
CA ILE A 29 -1.77 -14.00 -7.17
C ILE A 29 -2.94 -13.13 -6.69
N ILE A 30 -2.80 -11.80 -6.76
CA ILE A 30 -3.84 -10.88 -6.30
C ILE A 30 -5.07 -10.94 -7.22
N GLN A 31 -4.89 -11.03 -8.54
CA GLN A 31 -6.00 -11.25 -9.48
C GLN A 31 -6.78 -12.51 -9.12
N SER A 32 -6.06 -13.62 -8.88
CA SER A 32 -6.66 -14.91 -8.53
C SER A 32 -7.38 -14.87 -7.18
N GLU A 33 -6.75 -14.31 -6.15
CA GLU A 33 -7.29 -14.28 -4.77
C GLU A 33 -8.48 -13.33 -4.62
N PHE A 34 -8.47 -12.18 -5.32
CA PHE A 34 -9.50 -11.15 -5.18
C PHE A 34 -10.49 -11.09 -6.35
N HIS A 35 -10.32 -11.94 -7.36
CA HIS A 35 -11.15 -12.00 -8.56
C HIS A 35 -11.28 -10.63 -9.26
N ILE A 36 -10.13 -9.97 -9.47
CA ILE A 36 -10.04 -8.66 -10.13
C ILE A 36 -9.44 -8.77 -11.52
N SER A 37 -9.76 -7.80 -12.37
CA SER A 37 -9.18 -7.73 -13.71
C SER A 37 -7.69 -7.37 -13.66
N GLU A 38 -7.00 -7.65 -14.76
CA GLU A 38 -5.61 -7.26 -14.95
C GLU A 38 -5.43 -5.75 -14.86
N ASP A 39 -6.23 -4.99 -15.60
CA ASP A 39 -6.23 -3.52 -15.55
C ASP A 39 -6.45 -2.98 -14.12
N ASP A 40 -7.39 -3.58 -13.37
CA ASP A 40 -7.65 -3.17 -11.99
C ASP A 40 -6.48 -3.49 -11.07
N VAL A 41 -5.84 -4.66 -11.22
CA VAL A 41 -4.70 -5.00 -10.35
C VAL A 41 -3.51 -4.11 -10.63
N GLU A 42 -3.21 -3.82 -11.90
CA GLU A 42 -2.14 -2.91 -12.28
C GLU A 42 -2.38 -1.53 -11.69
N TRP A 43 -3.62 -1.03 -11.86
CA TRP A 43 -4.04 0.22 -11.29
C TRP A 43 -3.85 0.24 -9.77
N ILE A 44 -4.34 -0.77 -9.04
CA ILE A 44 -4.19 -0.89 -7.57
C ILE A 44 -2.71 -0.91 -7.19
N PHE A 45 -1.90 -1.70 -7.88
CA PHE A 45 -0.50 -1.92 -7.57
C PHE A 45 0.31 -0.62 -7.61
N GLU A 46 0.07 0.24 -8.61
CA GLU A 46 0.64 1.58 -8.68
C GLU A 46 0.28 2.43 -7.44
N ARG A 47 -0.99 2.39 -6.99
CA ARG A 47 -1.46 3.16 -5.83
C ARG A 47 -0.80 2.67 -4.54
N ILE A 48 -0.60 1.36 -4.40
CA ILE A 48 0.12 0.79 -3.27
C ILE A 48 1.56 1.31 -3.23
N LYS A 49 2.28 1.28 -4.37
CA LYS A 49 3.65 1.83 -4.44
C LYS A 49 3.70 3.31 -4.07
N ILE A 50 2.75 4.12 -4.56
CA ILE A 50 2.64 5.54 -4.20
C ILE A 50 2.42 5.73 -2.70
N GLY A 51 1.53 4.94 -2.09
CA GLY A 51 1.27 5.00 -0.65
C GLY A 51 2.49 4.63 0.20
N LEU A 52 3.23 3.59 -0.20
CA LEU A 52 4.48 3.21 0.47
C LEU A 52 5.57 4.27 0.32
N PHE A 53 5.73 4.84 -0.87
CA PHE A 53 6.68 5.92 -1.13
C PHE A 53 6.36 7.15 -0.27
N ARG A 54 5.07 7.52 -0.16
CA ARG A 54 4.61 8.57 0.78
C ARG A 54 4.96 8.26 2.23
N ALA A 55 4.88 7.00 2.64
CA ALA A 55 5.26 6.60 4.00
C ALA A 55 6.75 6.89 4.25
N GLN A 56 7.62 6.58 3.29
CA GLN A 56 9.05 6.87 3.36
C GLN A 56 9.31 8.38 3.50
N PHE A 57 8.64 9.22 2.71
CA PHE A 57 8.74 10.69 2.85
C PHE A 57 8.38 11.16 4.26
N LYS A 58 7.25 10.68 4.80
CA LYS A 58 6.80 11.06 6.14
C LYS A 58 7.79 10.64 7.24
N ILE A 59 8.42 9.48 7.08
CA ILE A 59 9.43 8.99 8.04
C ILE A 59 10.73 9.79 7.94
N ALA A 60 11.11 10.21 6.74
CA ALA A 60 12.24 11.12 6.52
C ALA A 60 11.99 12.55 7.03
N GLY A 61 10.77 12.87 7.49
CA GLY A 61 10.39 14.22 7.90
C GLY A 61 10.12 15.16 6.73
N GLU A 62 10.00 14.63 5.51
CA GLU A 62 9.73 15.40 4.31
C GLU A 62 8.23 15.51 4.03
N LYS A 63 7.85 16.60 3.35
CA LYS A 63 6.47 16.78 2.88
C LYS A 63 6.33 16.16 1.51
N TYR A 64 5.41 15.21 1.39
CA TYR A 64 4.95 14.76 0.08
C TYR A 64 4.06 15.85 -0.56
N PRO A 65 4.23 16.17 -1.86
CA PRO A 65 3.38 17.14 -2.55
C PRO A 65 1.91 16.72 -2.53
N LYS A 66 1.01 17.67 -2.23
CA LYS A 66 -0.44 17.41 -2.34
C LYS A 66 -0.81 17.10 -3.78
N ASN A 67 -1.68 16.11 -3.97
CA ASN A 67 -2.22 15.80 -5.29
C ASN A 67 -3.63 15.18 -5.18
N ASN A 68 -4.21 14.81 -6.32
CA ASN A 68 -5.54 14.20 -6.42
C ASN A 68 -5.64 12.77 -5.87
N LEU A 69 -4.54 12.18 -5.41
CA LEU A 69 -4.48 10.82 -4.83
C LEU A 69 -4.51 10.83 -3.29
N ASP A 70 -4.66 12.00 -2.66
CA ASP A 70 -4.70 12.11 -1.20
C ASP A 70 -5.93 11.39 -0.59
N ASP A 71 -7.04 11.33 -1.34
CA ASP A 71 -8.26 10.62 -0.97
C ASP A 71 -8.37 9.22 -1.58
N ASP A 72 -7.37 8.79 -2.36
CA ASP A 72 -7.37 7.45 -2.96
C ASP A 72 -7.31 6.38 -1.85
N PRO A 73 -8.26 5.45 -1.80
CA PRO A 73 -8.36 4.52 -0.69
C PRO A 73 -7.18 3.54 -0.64
N TYR A 74 -6.65 3.10 -1.78
CA TYR A 74 -5.50 2.19 -1.84
C TYR A 74 -4.21 2.90 -1.43
N VAL A 75 -4.03 4.16 -1.84
CA VAL A 75 -2.91 5.00 -1.38
C VAL A 75 -2.96 5.19 0.13
N ARG A 76 -4.15 5.48 0.70
CA ARG A 76 -4.34 5.66 2.15
C ARG A 76 -4.07 4.38 2.92
N SER A 77 -4.55 3.24 2.43
CA SER A 77 -4.30 1.91 3.01
C SER A 77 -2.80 1.60 3.03
N ALA A 78 -2.12 1.72 1.89
CA ALA A 78 -0.69 1.48 1.78
C ALA A 78 0.15 2.43 2.65
N LEU A 79 -0.21 3.73 2.70
CA LEU A 79 0.44 4.70 3.58
C LEU A 79 0.33 4.29 5.05
N LYS A 80 -0.87 3.93 5.50
CA LYS A 80 -1.15 3.49 6.87
C LYS A 80 -0.32 2.24 7.22
N ILE A 81 -0.29 1.25 6.33
CA ILE A 81 0.46 0.00 6.53
C ILE A 81 1.97 0.27 6.51
N GLY A 82 2.46 1.06 5.56
CA GLY A 82 3.87 1.43 5.46
C GLY A 82 4.37 2.16 6.72
N LEU A 83 3.60 3.12 7.24
CA LEU A 83 3.92 3.79 8.50
C LEU A 83 3.93 2.82 9.70
N ARG A 84 3.01 1.85 9.73
CA ARG A 84 2.96 0.80 10.77
C ARG A 84 4.20 -0.09 10.71
N ASN A 85 4.56 -0.59 9.53
CA ASN A 85 5.65 -1.54 9.33
C ASN A 85 7.03 -0.90 9.53
N LEU A 86 7.18 0.38 9.17
CA LEU A 86 8.42 1.13 9.33
C LEU A 86 8.55 1.80 10.72
N GLY A 87 7.71 1.41 11.68
CA GLY A 87 7.92 1.74 13.09
C GLY A 87 7.50 3.15 13.51
N TYR A 88 6.53 3.78 12.85
CA TYR A 88 5.96 5.05 13.33
C TYR A 88 5.24 4.80 14.68
N LYS A 89 5.94 5.01 15.79
CA LYS A 89 5.31 5.12 17.11
C LYS A 89 4.52 6.43 17.12
N PRO A 90 3.21 6.43 17.37
CA PRO A 90 2.45 7.67 17.46
C PRO A 90 3.05 8.55 18.55
N TRP A 91 3.45 9.77 18.20
CA TRP A 91 4.08 10.73 19.12
C TRP A 91 3.19 11.06 20.33
N TRP A 92 1.87 10.86 20.23
CA TRP A 92 0.90 11.02 21.31
C TRP A 92 0.78 9.83 22.28
N LYS A 93 1.51 8.72 22.08
CA LYS A 93 1.56 7.59 23.03
C LYS A 93 2.63 7.76 24.13
N PHE A 94 3.29 8.91 24.20
CA PHE A 94 4.35 9.23 25.17
C PHE A 94 4.02 10.44 26.05
N TRP A 95 2.74 10.83 26.15
CA TRP A 95 2.24 11.88 27.04
C TRP A 95 1.06 11.37 27.86
#